data_AF-A0A2M7E7G9-F1
#
_entry.id   AF-A0A2M7E7G9-F1
#
_cell.length_a   1.000
_cell.length_b   1.000
_cell.length_c   1.000
_cell.angle_alpha   90.00
_cell.angle_beta   90.00
_cell.angle_gamma   90.00
#
_symmetry.space_group_name_H-M   'P 1'
#
loop_
_entity.id
_entity.type
_entity.pdbx_description
1 polymer ?
#
loop_
_entity_poly.entity_id
_entity_poly.type
_entity_poly.pdbx_seq_one_letter_code
_entity_poly.pdbx_strand_id
1 'polypeptide(L)'
;MKKIIFLVILLLLFPSCFKRGLERPPKIANIKIYFSSQIDIPAELISLISKSKKSIHLACYEISLPSVVKALSKARERKIDVKVITDRGKSALMHHKFIIIDGEIVWTGSFNLTPGAAYQDDNNVIIINSSQLAENFEAKFKNMWEGNYYSSLKPPYSIVKIHPHLTPPPFPHLLSSPLEGEEGKERGINNIKIETYFSPNGGCEEAIIKRIKKAKKSIYFATFVFTNRKIANAIVKKFNEGIKVKGIMEREGLSPYCRYWLFKDIKADVKWDNNFYLLHHKFFIIDDKILITGSYNPTRGAEEKNEENILILESPEICSIYQDEFERLW
;
A
#
# COMPACT_ATOMS: atom_id res chain seq x y z
N MET A 1 38.95 -56.88 25.53
CA MET A 1 38.82 -55.71 24.62
C MET A 1 37.34 -55.57 24.26
N LYS A 2 36.53 -54.90 25.09
CA LYS A 2 36.06 -53.51 24.93
C LYS A 2 35.58 -53.17 23.51
N LYS A 3 34.25 -53.10 23.33
CA LYS A 3 33.50 -52.00 22.67
C LYS A 3 31.99 -52.30 22.75
N ILE A 4 31.35 -51.85 23.82
CA ILE A 4 29.89 -51.70 23.88
C ILE A 4 29.60 -50.32 23.29
N ILE A 5 28.88 -50.29 22.18
CA ILE A 5 28.47 -49.07 21.47
C ILE A 5 27.26 -48.51 22.23
N PHE A 6 27.41 -47.35 22.84
CA PHE A 6 26.30 -46.58 23.40
C PHE A 6 25.61 -45.84 22.25
N LEU A 7 24.42 -46.29 21.85
CA LEU A 7 23.58 -45.57 20.90
C LEU A 7 22.81 -44.50 21.68
N VAL A 8 23.31 -43.27 21.69
CA VAL A 8 22.58 -42.10 22.19
C VAL A 8 21.56 -41.71 21.12
N ILE A 9 20.29 -42.08 21.33
CA ILE A 9 19.17 -41.56 20.52
C ILE A 9 18.91 -40.13 21.00
N LEU A 10 19.49 -39.16 20.28
CA LEU A 10 19.14 -37.74 20.42
C LEU A 10 17.78 -37.55 19.76
N LEU A 11 16.70 -37.60 20.54
CA LEU A 11 15.37 -37.15 20.12
C LEU A 11 15.43 -35.63 19.89
N LEU A 12 15.78 -35.23 18.67
CA LEU A 12 15.54 -33.88 18.18
C LEU A 12 14.02 -33.70 18.07
N LEU A 13 13.42 -33.18 19.15
CA LEU A 13 12.13 -32.50 19.08
C LEU A 13 12.33 -31.29 18.17
N PHE A 14 12.19 -31.49 16.86
CA PHE A 14 11.85 -30.40 15.97
C PHE A 14 10.48 -29.90 16.43
N PRO A 15 10.34 -28.66 16.94
CA PRO A 15 9.02 -28.07 16.91
C PRO A 15 8.64 -28.08 15.44
N SER A 16 7.58 -28.80 15.11
CA SER A 16 6.92 -28.73 13.81
C SER A 16 6.47 -27.29 13.64
N CYS A 17 7.40 -26.45 13.17
CA CYS A 17 7.13 -25.13 12.65
C CYS A 17 6.26 -25.41 11.44
N PHE A 18 4.95 -25.40 11.68
CA PHE A 18 3.94 -25.43 10.65
C PHE A 18 4.28 -24.22 9.77
N LYS A 19 4.99 -24.48 8.66
CA LYS A 19 5.09 -23.51 7.58
C LYS A 19 3.66 -23.36 7.10
N ARG A 20 2.95 -22.39 7.69
CA ARG A 20 1.73 -21.84 7.15
C ARG A 20 2.13 -21.44 5.74
N GLY A 21 1.74 -22.25 4.77
CA GLY A 21 1.95 -21.91 3.38
C GLY A 21 1.42 -20.50 3.20
N LEU A 22 2.18 -19.63 2.54
CA LEU A 22 1.70 -18.31 2.13
C LEU A 22 0.45 -18.56 1.28
N GLU A 23 -0.71 -18.58 1.92
CA GLU A 23 -1.99 -18.59 1.25
C GLU A 23 -1.96 -17.34 0.37
N ARG A 24 -2.19 -17.52 -0.94
CA ARG A 24 -2.26 -16.38 -1.86
C ARG A 24 -3.28 -15.41 -1.26
N PRO A 25 -2.93 -14.11 -1.14
CA PRO A 25 -3.83 -13.15 -0.51
C PRO A 25 -5.20 -13.22 -1.19
N PRO A 26 -6.30 -13.11 -0.43
CA PRO A 26 -7.64 -13.24 -0.98
C PRO A 26 -7.82 -12.28 -2.15
N LYS A 27 -8.19 -12.83 -3.32
CA LYS A 27 -8.50 -12.03 -4.51
C LYS A 27 -9.85 -11.36 -4.30
N ILE A 28 -9.81 -10.08 -3.99
CA ILE A 28 -10.96 -9.19 -4.17
C ILE A 28 -10.97 -8.89 -5.67
N ALA A 29 -11.96 -9.35 -6.46
CA ALA A 29 -11.80 -9.50 -7.93
C ALA A 29 -11.26 -8.28 -8.69
N ASN A 30 -11.45 -7.07 -8.17
CA ASN A 30 -11.01 -5.82 -8.79
C ASN A 30 -9.82 -5.15 -8.08
N ILE A 31 -9.27 -5.75 -7.02
CA ILE A 31 -8.18 -5.18 -6.20
C ILE A 31 -7.13 -6.27 -5.96
N LYS A 32 -5.89 -5.98 -6.35
CA LYS A 32 -4.72 -6.80 -6.04
C LYS A 32 -3.78 -6.00 -5.15
N ILE A 33 -3.25 -6.64 -4.12
CA ILE A 33 -2.30 -6.06 -3.18
C ILE A 33 -1.05 -6.91 -3.20
N TYR A 34 0.10 -6.26 -3.32
CA TYR A 34 1.40 -6.91 -3.38
C TYR A 34 2.38 -6.23 -2.44
N PHE A 35 3.20 -7.04 -1.78
CA PHE A 35 4.34 -6.61 -0.97
C PHE A 35 5.62 -7.11 -1.64
N SER A 36 6.63 -6.25 -1.80
CA SER A 36 7.88 -6.60 -2.52
C SER A 36 8.63 -7.77 -1.88
N SER A 37 8.47 -7.97 -0.57
CA SER A 37 9.01 -9.11 0.18
C SER A 37 8.38 -10.46 -0.17
N GLN A 38 7.23 -10.46 -0.85
CA GLN A 38 6.41 -11.66 -1.09
C GLN A 38 6.30 -12.03 -2.58
N ILE A 39 6.47 -11.07 -3.50
CA ILE A 39 6.27 -11.28 -4.94
C ILE A 39 7.15 -10.37 -5.80
N ASP A 40 7.48 -10.84 -7.00
CA ASP A 40 8.09 -10.03 -8.07
C ASP A 40 7.08 -9.01 -8.62
N ILE A 41 7.00 -7.84 -7.97
CA ILE A 41 6.17 -6.70 -8.40
C ILE A 41 6.51 -6.24 -9.83
N PRO A 42 7.80 -6.12 -10.24
CA PRO A 42 8.15 -5.81 -11.62
C PRO A 42 7.52 -6.76 -12.64
N ALA A 43 7.52 -8.07 -12.40
CA ALA A 43 6.90 -9.04 -13.30
C ALA A 43 5.38 -8.82 -13.46
N GLU A 44 4.68 -8.52 -12.37
CA GLU A 44 3.25 -8.20 -12.40
C GLU A 44 2.97 -6.93 -13.23
N LEU A 45 3.77 -5.87 -13.04
CA LEU A 45 3.65 -4.64 -13.82
C LEU A 45 3.95 -4.89 -15.31
N ILE A 46 5.01 -5.65 -15.62
CA ILE A 46 5.35 -6.01 -17.01
C ILE A 46 4.20 -6.81 -17.65
N SER A 47 3.53 -7.71 -16.92
CA SER A 47 2.36 -8.41 -17.44
C SER A 47 1.23 -7.45 -17.79
N LEU A 48 0.93 -6.46 -16.94
CA LEU A 48 -0.08 -5.44 -17.24
C LEU A 48 0.29 -4.61 -18.47
N ILE A 49 1.54 -4.12 -18.54
CA ILE A 49 2.07 -3.39 -19.69
C ILE A 49 1.99 -4.22 -20.97
N SER A 50 2.23 -5.53 -20.90
CA SER A 50 2.17 -6.41 -22.08
C SER A 50 0.74 -6.59 -22.62
N LYS A 51 -0.26 -6.49 -21.74
CA LYS A 51 -1.68 -6.70 -22.06
C LYS A 51 -2.39 -5.42 -22.49
N SER A 52 -1.82 -4.25 -22.21
CA SER A 52 -2.42 -2.96 -22.53
C SER A 52 -2.72 -2.80 -24.02
N LYS A 53 -3.79 -2.07 -24.32
CA LYS A 53 -4.36 -1.91 -25.67
C LYS A 53 -4.48 -0.46 -26.14
N LYS A 54 -4.49 0.51 -25.22
CA LYS A 54 -4.79 1.92 -25.51
C LYS A 54 -3.68 2.84 -25.00
N SER A 55 -3.42 2.85 -23.69
CA SER A 55 -2.53 3.84 -23.07
C SER A 55 -1.84 3.32 -21.81
N ILE A 56 -0.67 3.88 -21.52
CA ILE A 56 0.06 3.72 -20.26
C ILE A 56 0.56 5.11 -19.85
N HIS A 57 -0.05 5.68 -18.82
CA HIS A 57 0.36 6.97 -18.26
C HIS A 57 0.95 6.76 -16.88
N LEU A 58 2.20 7.16 -16.68
CA LEU A 58 2.95 6.88 -15.46
C LEU A 58 3.56 8.16 -14.89
N ALA A 59 3.29 8.40 -13.60
CA ALA A 59 3.96 9.41 -12.80
C ALA A 59 4.70 8.69 -11.66
N CYS A 60 6.03 8.61 -11.77
CA CYS A 60 6.88 7.97 -10.78
C CYS A 60 8.05 8.86 -10.40
N TYR A 61 8.33 8.98 -9.10
CA TYR A 61 9.50 9.70 -8.61
C TYR A 61 10.80 9.27 -9.31
N GLU A 62 11.04 7.96 -9.36
CA GLU A 62 12.20 7.36 -10.01
C GLU A 62 11.81 6.11 -10.81
N ILE A 63 12.45 5.96 -11.98
CA ILE A 63 12.39 4.76 -12.82
C ILE A 63 13.79 4.39 -13.32
N SER A 64 14.30 3.27 -12.82
CA SER A 64 15.62 2.73 -13.16
C SER A 64 15.61 1.21 -13.38
N LEU A 65 14.46 0.53 -13.30
CA LEU A 65 14.30 -0.88 -13.64
C LEU A 65 14.38 -1.12 -15.16
N PRO A 66 15.45 -1.77 -15.67
CA PRO A 66 15.63 -1.93 -17.12
C PRO A 66 14.53 -2.78 -17.77
N SER A 67 14.00 -3.78 -17.05
CA SER A 67 12.93 -4.66 -17.54
C SER A 67 11.61 -3.90 -17.75
N VAL A 68 11.27 -2.99 -16.85
CA VAL A 68 10.07 -2.14 -16.97
C VAL A 68 10.24 -1.13 -18.10
N VAL A 69 11.41 -0.46 -18.19
CA VAL A 69 11.72 0.47 -19.30
C VAL A 69 11.62 -0.25 -20.65
N LYS A 70 12.17 -1.46 -20.77
CA LYS A 70 12.06 -2.29 -21.99
C LYS A 70 10.62 -2.65 -22.32
N ALA A 71 9.80 -2.97 -21.31
CA ALA A 71 8.39 -3.27 -21.51
C ALA A 71 7.60 -2.05 -22.03
N LEU A 72 7.88 -0.85 -21.50
CA LEU A 72 7.29 0.41 -21.99
C LEU A 72 7.70 0.71 -23.44
N SER A 73 8.97 0.50 -23.81
CA SER A 73 9.43 0.64 -25.20
C SER A 73 8.69 -0.32 -26.14
N LYS A 74 8.53 -1.59 -25.76
CA LYS A 74 7.74 -2.57 -26.51
C LYS A 74 6.27 -2.17 -26.63
N ALA A 75 5.68 -1.54 -25.60
CA ALA A 75 4.32 -1.03 -25.70
C ALA A 75 4.21 0.08 -26.76
N ARG A 76 5.20 0.98 -26.87
CA ARG A 76 5.23 1.98 -27.94
C ARG A 76 5.38 1.37 -29.33
N GLU A 77 6.17 0.32 -29.49
CA GLU A 77 6.27 -0.42 -30.76
C GLU A 77 4.89 -0.99 -31.18
N ARG A 78 4.06 -1.39 -30.22
CA ARG A 78 2.66 -1.79 -30.42
C ARG A 78 1.69 -0.61 -30.59
N LYS A 79 2.19 0.62 -30.75
CA LYS A 79 1.41 1.86 -30.91
C LYS A 79 0.52 2.22 -29.70
N ILE A 80 0.89 1.76 -28.50
CA ILE A 80 0.26 2.20 -27.24
C ILE A 80 0.71 3.63 -26.91
N ASP A 81 -0.20 4.49 -26.46
CA ASP A 81 0.13 5.84 -25.98
C ASP A 81 0.85 5.75 -24.63
N VAL A 82 2.17 5.91 -24.62
CA VAL A 82 3.00 5.82 -23.41
C VAL A 82 3.51 7.20 -23.03
N LYS A 83 3.09 7.68 -21.86
CA LYS A 83 3.52 8.96 -21.28
C LYS A 83 4.14 8.75 -19.90
N VAL A 84 5.28 9.39 -19.66
CA VAL A 84 6.10 9.20 -18.46
C VAL A 84 6.47 10.56 -17.88
N ILE A 85 6.10 10.78 -16.63
CA ILE A 85 6.52 11.92 -15.81
C ILE A 85 7.43 11.38 -14.71
N THR A 86 8.62 11.95 -14.60
CA THR A 86 9.59 11.68 -13.53
C THR A 86 9.98 12.96 -12.81
N ASP A 87 10.55 12.82 -11.61
CA ASP A 87 11.10 13.98 -10.91
C ASP A 87 12.25 14.61 -11.71
N ARG A 88 12.40 15.93 -11.61
CA ARG A 88 13.41 16.73 -12.32
C ARG A 88 14.45 17.35 -11.39
N GLY A 89 14.56 16.87 -10.14
CA GLY A 89 15.53 17.37 -9.16
C GLY A 89 15.24 18.79 -8.67
N LYS A 90 13.96 19.16 -8.56
CA LYS A 90 13.55 20.47 -8.02
C LYS A 90 13.39 20.42 -6.49
N SER A 91 13.28 21.58 -5.84
CA SER A 91 13.11 21.68 -4.39
C SER A 91 11.79 21.10 -3.87
N ALA A 92 10.77 21.00 -4.73
CA ALA A 92 9.54 20.24 -4.50
C ALA A 92 9.57 19.01 -5.41
N LEU A 93 9.29 17.84 -4.82
CA LEU A 93 9.43 16.55 -5.50
C LEU A 93 8.15 16.18 -6.25
N MET A 94 8.29 15.64 -7.46
CA MET A 94 7.23 14.84 -8.09
C MET A 94 7.27 13.43 -7.46
N HIS A 95 6.63 13.24 -6.31
CA HIS A 95 6.83 12.04 -5.48
C HIS A 95 5.76 10.95 -5.65
N HIS A 96 4.84 11.13 -6.60
CA HIS A 96 3.91 10.09 -7.00
C HIS A 96 4.61 8.79 -7.39
N LYS A 97 3.90 7.67 -7.18
CA LYS A 97 4.22 6.36 -7.74
C LYS A 97 2.91 5.75 -8.22
N PHE A 98 2.40 6.23 -9.36
CA PHE A 98 1.19 5.66 -9.94
C PHE A 98 1.31 5.43 -11.44
N ILE A 99 0.52 4.47 -11.93
CA ILE A 99 0.41 4.10 -13.34
C ILE A 99 -1.06 3.88 -13.65
N ILE A 100 -1.51 4.48 -14.75
CA ILE A 100 -2.84 4.32 -15.30
C ILE A 100 -2.70 3.54 -16.60
N ILE A 101 -3.40 2.41 -16.71
CA ILE A 101 -3.36 1.55 -17.90
C ILE A 101 -4.76 1.51 -18.51
N ASP A 102 -4.82 1.86 -19.79
CA ASP A 102 -6.01 1.87 -20.64
C ASP A 102 -7.21 2.68 -20.12
N GLY A 103 -6.98 3.56 -19.13
CA GLY A 103 -8.04 4.31 -18.45
C GLY A 103 -8.92 3.45 -17.53
N GLU A 104 -8.44 2.25 -17.16
CA GLU A 104 -9.24 1.26 -16.41
C GLU A 104 -8.51 0.77 -15.16
N ILE A 105 -7.18 0.66 -15.21
CA ILE A 105 -6.37 0.11 -14.11
C ILE A 105 -5.54 1.22 -13.49
N VAL A 106 -5.57 1.32 -12.16
CA VAL A 106 -4.66 2.14 -11.37
C VAL A 106 -3.74 1.24 -10.57
N TRP A 107 -2.44 1.38 -10.79
CA TRP A 107 -1.37 0.87 -9.94
C TRP A 107 -0.85 2.04 -9.10
N THR A 108 -0.77 1.90 -7.78
CA THR A 108 -0.15 2.90 -6.89
C THR A 108 0.39 2.25 -5.63
N GLY A 109 1.12 3.00 -4.82
CA GLY A 109 1.64 2.55 -3.53
C GLY A 109 2.92 3.28 -3.13
N SER A 110 3.78 2.60 -2.38
CA SER A 110 5.04 3.15 -1.88
C SER A 110 6.23 2.88 -2.81
N PHE A 111 6.03 2.05 -3.83
CA PHE A 111 7.06 1.42 -4.66
C PHE A 111 7.63 2.36 -5.72
N ASN A 112 8.91 2.72 -5.61
CA ASN A 112 9.63 3.36 -6.73
C ASN A 112 10.02 2.30 -7.77
N LEU A 113 10.13 2.65 -9.05
CA LEU A 113 10.48 1.67 -10.09
C LEU A 113 12.00 1.47 -10.18
N THR A 114 12.62 1.08 -9.06
CA THR A 114 14.07 0.92 -8.89
C THR A 114 14.42 -0.51 -8.46
N PRO A 115 15.65 -0.99 -8.70
CA PRO A 115 16.09 -2.31 -8.21
C PRO A 115 16.00 -2.47 -6.68
N GLY A 116 16.33 -1.43 -5.91
CA GLY A 116 16.25 -1.46 -4.44
C GLY A 116 14.81 -1.69 -3.97
N ALA A 117 13.86 -0.91 -4.49
CA ALA A 117 12.44 -1.08 -4.16
C ALA A 117 11.88 -2.45 -4.57
N ALA A 118 12.40 -3.02 -5.67
CA ALA A 118 11.95 -4.29 -6.20
C ALA A 118 12.44 -5.51 -5.43
N TYR A 119 13.68 -5.48 -4.92
CA TYR A 119 14.36 -6.70 -4.48
C TYR A 119 15.01 -6.59 -3.10
N GLN A 120 14.95 -5.43 -2.45
CA GLN A 120 15.62 -5.18 -1.16
C GLN A 120 14.64 -4.58 -0.14
N ASP A 121 13.97 -3.48 -0.49
CA ASP A 121 13.16 -2.71 0.42
C ASP A 121 11.73 -3.28 0.58
N ASP A 122 11.15 -3.15 1.76
CA ASP A 122 9.74 -3.47 2.01
C ASP A 122 8.82 -2.36 1.45
N ASN A 123 8.11 -2.67 0.38
CA ASN A 123 7.21 -1.78 -0.33
C ASN A 123 5.86 -2.45 -0.55
N ASN A 124 4.82 -1.64 -0.70
CA ASN A 124 3.51 -2.14 -1.09
C ASN A 124 3.04 -1.49 -2.39
N VAL A 125 2.23 -2.26 -3.11
CA VAL A 125 1.52 -1.86 -4.33
C VAL A 125 0.08 -2.32 -4.20
N ILE A 126 -0.85 -1.43 -4.56
CA ILE A 126 -2.25 -1.75 -4.79
C ILE A 126 -2.60 -1.49 -6.25
N ILE A 127 -3.25 -2.47 -6.87
CA ILE A 127 -3.70 -2.44 -8.27
C ILE A 127 -5.20 -2.57 -8.27
N ILE A 128 -5.90 -1.57 -8.80
CA ILE A 128 -7.35 -1.48 -8.77
C ILE A 128 -7.86 -1.37 -10.21
N ASN A 129 -8.76 -2.26 -10.60
CA ASN A 129 -9.51 -2.16 -11.85
C ASN A 129 -10.79 -1.35 -11.59
N SER A 130 -10.76 -0.07 -11.97
CA SER A 130 -11.88 0.86 -11.86
C SER A 130 -11.64 2.07 -12.77
N SER A 131 -12.46 2.23 -13.81
CA SER A 131 -12.42 3.40 -14.69
C SER A 131 -12.65 4.71 -13.94
N GLN A 132 -13.55 4.73 -12.96
CA GLN A 132 -13.80 5.92 -12.13
C GLN A 132 -12.57 6.32 -11.31
N LEU A 133 -11.83 5.34 -10.77
CA LEU A 133 -10.58 5.63 -10.08
C LEU A 133 -9.50 6.08 -11.07
N ALA A 134 -9.42 5.44 -12.23
CA ALA A 134 -8.49 5.82 -13.29
C ALA A 134 -8.74 7.25 -13.77
N GLU A 135 -9.99 7.69 -13.90
CA GLU A 135 -10.35 9.08 -14.23
C GLU A 135 -9.78 10.09 -13.22
N ASN A 136 -9.86 9.78 -11.91
CA ASN A 136 -9.29 10.65 -10.87
C ASN A 136 -7.77 10.81 -11.03
N PHE A 137 -7.05 9.71 -11.26
CA PHE A 137 -5.60 9.73 -11.46
C PHE A 137 -5.22 10.36 -12.81
N GLU A 138 -6.02 10.12 -13.85
CA GLU A 138 -5.81 10.67 -15.20
C GLU A 138 -5.99 12.19 -15.21
N ALA A 139 -6.96 12.71 -14.46
CA ALA A 139 -7.10 14.13 -14.24
C ALA A 139 -5.82 14.71 -13.62
N LYS A 140 -5.32 14.11 -12.52
CA LYS A 140 -4.06 14.56 -11.90
C LYS A 140 -2.86 14.47 -12.87
N PHE A 141 -2.76 13.37 -13.61
CA PHE A 141 -1.70 13.15 -14.59
C PHE A 141 -1.70 14.23 -15.68
N LYS A 142 -2.85 14.50 -16.31
CA LYS A 142 -2.99 15.49 -17.38
C LYS A 142 -2.55 16.87 -16.94
N ASN A 143 -2.93 17.31 -15.73
CA ASN A 143 -2.48 18.59 -15.19
C ASN A 143 -0.96 18.67 -15.09
N MET A 144 -0.31 17.64 -14.56
CA MET A 144 1.16 17.61 -14.50
C MET A 144 1.80 17.54 -15.90
N TRP A 145 1.18 16.80 -16.83
CA TRP A 145 1.66 16.67 -18.20
C TRP A 145 1.63 18.00 -18.95
N GLU A 146 0.61 18.82 -18.71
CA GLU A 146 0.46 20.18 -19.25
C GLU A 146 1.35 21.22 -18.56
N GLY A 147 2.15 20.82 -17.56
CA GLY A 147 3.04 21.72 -16.83
C GLY A 147 2.39 22.40 -15.62
N ASN A 148 1.12 22.09 -15.32
CA ASN A 148 0.36 22.65 -14.20
C ASN A 148 0.63 21.86 -12.90
N TYR A 149 1.90 21.69 -12.56
CA TYR A 149 2.33 21.17 -11.26
C TYR A 149 1.83 22.09 -10.15
N TYR A 150 1.46 21.52 -9.00
CA TYR A 150 0.98 22.26 -7.83
C TYR A 150 -0.32 23.04 -8.03
N SER A 151 -1.01 22.87 -9.17
CA SER A 151 -2.32 23.47 -9.41
C SER A 151 -3.33 23.06 -8.34
N SER A 152 -4.09 24.06 -7.87
CA SER A 152 -4.95 24.00 -6.68
C SER A 152 -6.26 23.24 -6.88
N LEU A 153 -6.25 22.18 -7.71
CA LEU A 153 -7.45 21.39 -7.95
C LEU A 153 -8.00 20.86 -6.62
N LYS A 154 -9.07 21.52 -6.17
CA LYS A 154 -9.75 21.20 -4.93
C LYS A 154 -10.60 19.95 -5.17
N PRO A 155 -10.59 18.97 -4.25
CA PRO A 155 -11.40 17.76 -4.35
C PRO A 155 -12.90 18.11 -4.48
N PRO A 156 -13.70 17.25 -5.14
CA PRO A 156 -13.80 15.84 -4.78
C PRO A 156 -13.35 14.92 -5.91
N TYR A 157 -12.27 14.19 -5.72
CA TYR A 157 -12.10 12.95 -6.48
C TYR A 157 -13.01 11.90 -5.84
N SER A 158 -13.98 11.46 -6.63
CA SER A 158 -15.21 10.77 -6.26
C SER A 158 -15.01 9.67 -5.22
N ILE A 159 -15.98 9.50 -4.32
CA ILE A 159 -16.13 8.25 -3.58
C ILE A 159 -16.44 7.16 -4.63
N VAL A 160 -15.47 6.31 -4.92
CA VAL A 160 -15.66 5.16 -5.80
C VAL A 160 -16.17 4.00 -4.95
N LYS A 161 -17.30 3.42 -5.32
CA LYS A 161 -17.80 2.18 -4.73
C LYS A 161 -17.48 1.04 -5.69
N ILE A 162 -16.62 0.13 -5.27
CA ILE A 162 -16.28 -1.06 -6.05
C ILE A 162 -17.05 -2.24 -5.49
N HIS A 163 -17.83 -2.91 -6.34
CA HIS A 163 -18.45 -4.19 -6.02
C HIS A 163 -17.36 -5.28 -6.08
N PRO A 164 -17.02 -5.93 -4.96
CA PRO A 164 -16.13 -7.07 -5.01
C PRO A 164 -16.91 -8.26 -5.59
N HIS A 165 -16.56 -8.69 -6.80
CA HIS A 165 -16.88 -10.07 -7.16
C HIS A 165 -15.96 -10.96 -6.30
N LEU A 166 -16.51 -11.73 -5.37
CA LEU A 166 -15.72 -12.72 -4.64
C LEU A 166 -15.49 -13.89 -5.60
N THR A 167 -14.25 -14.10 -6.05
CA THR A 167 -13.93 -15.41 -6.64
C THR A 167 -13.93 -16.43 -5.50
N PRO A 168 -14.72 -17.53 -5.58
CA PRO A 168 -14.70 -18.55 -4.54
C PRO A 168 -13.26 -19.11 -4.39
N PRO A 169 -12.85 -19.50 -3.17
CA PRO A 169 -11.52 -20.03 -2.94
C PRO A 169 -11.25 -21.27 -3.82
N PRO A 170 -9.99 -21.54 -4.19
CA PRO A 170 -9.64 -22.63 -5.11
C PRO A 170 -9.83 -24.05 -4.54
N PHE A 171 -10.52 -24.21 -3.40
CA PHE A 171 -10.85 -25.50 -2.80
C PHE A 171 -12.34 -25.59 -2.50
N PRO A 172 -13.16 -26.18 -3.40
CA PRO A 172 -14.60 -26.37 -3.17
C PRO A 172 -14.93 -27.55 -2.24
N HIS A 173 -13.95 -28.22 -1.62
CA HIS A 173 -14.18 -29.53 -0.97
C HIS A 173 -14.01 -29.58 0.56
N LEU A 174 -14.01 -28.45 1.28
CA LEU A 174 -13.99 -28.45 2.76
C LEU A 174 -15.20 -27.81 3.44
N LEU A 175 -16.29 -27.59 2.71
CA LEU A 175 -17.59 -27.29 3.31
C LEU A 175 -18.53 -28.46 3.08
N SER A 176 -18.50 -29.43 3.99
CA SER A 176 -19.52 -30.46 4.10
C SER A 176 -20.81 -29.85 4.64
N SER A 177 -21.64 -29.30 3.74
CA SER A 177 -23.11 -29.25 3.82
C SER A 177 -23.65 -28.25 2.79
N PRO A 178 -24.56 -28.64 1.87
CA PRO A 178 -25.33 -27.67 1.10
C PRO A 178 -26.38 -27.07 2.04
N LEU A 179 -26.24 -25.79 2.38
CA LEU A 179 -27.37 -25.03 2.89
C LEU A 179 -28.11 -24.45 1.69
N GLU A 180 -28.96 -25.30 1.09
CA GLU A 180 -30.12 -24.83 0.34
C GLU A 180 -30.98 -24.00 1.31
N GLY A 181 -31.10 -22.71 1.01
CA GLY A 181 -31.81 -21.76 1.85
C GLY A 181 -32.20 -20.53 1.04
N GLU A 182 -33.44 -20.55 0.57
CA GLU A 182 -34.31 -19.46 0.11
C GLU A 182 -33.76 -18.46 -0.92
N GLU A 183 -34.36 -18.53 -2.11
CA GLU A 183 -34.35 -17.50 -3.14
C GLU A 183 -34.61 -16.10 -2.56
N GLY A 184 -33.80 -15.11 -2.94
CA GLY A 184 -34.20 -13.70 -2.84
C GLY A 184 -33.54 -12.80 -1.78
N LYS A 185 -32.45 -13.21 -1.13
CA LYS A 185 -31.56 -12.27 -0.42
C LYS A 185 -30.10 -12.51 -0.81
N GLU A 186 -29.61 -11.70 -1.75
CA GLU A 186 -28.17 -11.48 -1.92
C GLU A 186 -27.58 -11.15 -0.54
N ARG A 187 -26.84 -12.09 0.05
CA ARG A 187 -26.11 -11.84 1.30
C ARG A 187 -25.03 -10.80 1.03
N GLY A 188 -25.38 -9.54 1.28
CA GLY A 188 -24.48 -8.41 1.56
C GLY A 188 -23.25 -8.28 0.68
N ILE A 189 -23.42 -7.88 -0.58
CA ILE A 189 -22.31 -7.40 -1.42
C ILE A 189 -21.84 -6.07 -0.83
N ASN A 190 -20.83 -6.10 0.04
CA ASN A 190 -20.27 -4.88 0.62
C ASN A 190 -19.45 -4.13 -0.44
N ASN A 191 -20.01 -3.02 -0.93
CA ASN A 191 -19.30 -2.06 -1.75
C ASN A 191 -18.07 -1.52 -1.01
N ILE A 192 -16.87 -1.74 -1.56
CA ILE A 192 -15.63 -1.16 -1.02
C ILE A 192 -15.63 0.32 -1.39
N LYS A 193 -15.66 1.18 -0.37
CA LYS A 193 -15.57 2.62 -0.53
C LYS A 193 -14.11 3.03 -0.62
N ILE A 194 -13.74 3.65 -1.74
CA ILE A 194 -12.39 4.14 -2.02
C ILE A 194 -12.45 5.65 -2.22
N GLU A 195 -11.60 6.37 -1.50
CA GLU A 195 -11.40 7.80 -1.65
C GLU A 195 -9.95 8.07 -2.08
N THR A 196 -9.75 9.02 -2.98
CA THR A 196 -8.42 9.42 -3.47
C THR A 196 -8.15 10.86 -3.09
N TYR A 197 -6.96 11.12 -2.59
CA TYR A 197 -6.48 12.48 -2.29
C TYR A 197 -5.10 12.67 -2.89
N PHE A 198 -4.80 13.91 -3.26
CA PHE A 198 -3.50 14.33 -3.77
C PHE A 198 -2.96 15.48 -2.93
N SER A 199 -1.64 15.60 -2.81
CA SER A 199 -0.98 16.80 -2.27
C SER A 199 0.04 17.31 -3.29
N PRO A 200 0.38 18.62 -3.26
CA PRO A 200 -0.17 19.63 -2.36
C PRO A 200 -1.61 20.04 -2.74
N ASN A 201 -2.25 20.83 -1.87
CA ASN A 201 -3.56 21.47 -2.06
C ASN A 201 -4.80 20.55 -2.12
N GLY A 202 -4.64 19.22 -2.12
CA GLY A 202 -5.78 18.28 -2.11
C GLY A 202 -6.07 17.63 -0.76
N GLY A 203 -5.34 17.96 0.31
CA GLY A 203 -5.74 17.69 1.69
C GLY A 203 -5.48 16.27 2.20
N CYS A 204 -4.39 15.62 1.77
CA CYS A 204 -4.01 14.31 2.29
C CYS A 204 -3.86 14.32 3.83
N GLU A 205 -3.19 15.34 4.38
CA GLU A 205 -3.01 15.52 5.82
C GLU A 205 -4.36 15.54 6.57
N GLU A 206 -5.30 16.39 6.14
CA GLU A 206 -6.61 16.52 6.80
C GLU A 206 -7.44 15.24 6.62
N ALA A 207 -7.35 14.58 5.46
CA ALA A 207 -8.04 13.32 5.22
C ALA A 207 -7.57 12.24 6.20
N ILE A 208 -6.25 12.10 6.42
CA ILE A 208 -5.66 11.18 7.39
C ILE A 208 -6.13 11.53 8.82
N ILE A 209 -6.00 12.80 9.22
CA ILE A 209 -6.38 13.27 10.56
C ILE A 209 -7.88 12.99 10.82
N LYS A 210 -8.75 13.21 9.84
CA LYS A 210 -10.19 12.95 9.95
C LYS A 210 -10.50 11.48 10.25
N ARG A 211 -9.71 10.54 9.72
CA ARG A 211 -9.90 9.10 9.99
C ARG A 211 -9.35 8.73 11.36
N ILE A 212 -8.15 9.23 11.71
CA ILE A 212 -7.55 9.02 13.04
C ILE A 212 -8.48 9.53 14.14
N LYS A 213 -9.06 10.73 14.00
CA LYS A 213 -10.00 11.31 14.97
C LYS A 213 -11.25 10.44 15.21
N LYS A 214 -11.61 9.57 14.27
CA LYS A 214 -12.76 8.66 14.37
C LYS A 214 -12.41 7.28 14.92
N ALA A 215 -11.13 6.96 15.12
CA ALA A 215 -10.68 5.68 15.65
C ALA A 215 -11.31 5.39 17.03
N LYS A 216 -11.72 4.13 17.22
CA LYS A 216 -12.39 3.61 18.42
C LYS A 216 -11.76 2.35 18.99
N LYS A 217 -10.86 1.69 18.26
CA LYS A 217 -10.24 0.41 18.63
C LYS A 217 -8.72 0.45 18.50
N SER A 218 -8.21 0.77 17.31
CA SER A 218 -6.78 0.62 16.99
C SER A 218 -6.31 1.58 15.91
N ILE A 219 -5.04 1.99 15.99
CA ILE A 219 -4.31 2.69 14.94
C ILE A 219 -2.96 2.00 14.77
N TYR A 220 -2.76 1.34 13.64
CA TYR A 220 -1.49 0.71 13.28
C TYR A 220 -0.86 1.51 12.13
N PHE A 221 0.46 1.69 12.12
CA PHE A 221 1.13 2.39 11.02
C PHE A 221 2.53 1.86 10.71
N ALA A 222 2.89 1.82 9.44
CA ALA A 222 4.25 1.56 8.98
C ALA A 222 4.67 2.68 8.03
N THR A 223 5.76 3.39 8.37
CA THR A 223 6.17 4.62 7.66
C THR A 223 7.68 4.75 7.51
N PHE A 224 8.13 5.11 6.32
CA PHE A 224 9.53 5.47 6.06
C PHE A 224 9.96 6.76 6.79
N VAL A 225 9.21 7.86 6.63
CA VAL A 225 9.50 9.13 7.37
C VAL A 225 8.24 9.67 8.02
N PHE A 226 8.32 9.96 9.33
CA PHE A 226 7.22 10.56 10.09
C PHE A 226 7.71 11.79 10.88
N THR A 227 7.43 12.99 10.36
CA THR A 227 7.74 14.28 11.00
C THR A 227 6.53 15.18 11.19
N ASN A 228 5.37 14.83 10.62
CA ASN A 228 4.16 15.62 10.66
C ASN A 228 3.58 15.71 12.08
N ARG A 229 3.59 16.92 12.66
CA ARG A 229 3.10 17.18 14.01
C ARG A 229 1.60 17.01 14.16
N LYS A 230 0.80 17.41 13.16
CA LYS A 230 -0.67 17.37 13.27
C LYS A 230 -1.19 15.93 13.26
N ILE A 231 -0.66 15.10 12.34
CA ILE A 231 -0.99 13.66 12.30
C ILE A 231 -0.53 13.00 13.60
N ALA A 232 0.71 13.22 14.03
CA ALA A 232 1.22 12.62 15.27
C ALA A 232 0.40 13.03 16.49
N ASN A 233 0.08 14.31 16.65
CA ASN A 233 -0.75 14.80 17.76
C ASN A 233 -2.17 14.19 17.75
N ALA A 234 -2.75 13.93 16.57
CA ALA A 234 -4.03 13.24 16.47
C ALA A 234 -3.92 11.79 16.99
N ILE A 235 -2.83 11.10 16.68
CA ILE A 235 -2.55 9.74 17.20
C ILE A 235 -2.32 9.78 18.71
N VAL A 236 -1.51 10.71 19.22
CA VAL A 236 -1.28 10.89 20.67
C VAL A 236 -2.60 11.14 21.41
N LYS A 237 -3.47 11.99 20.85
CA LYS A 237 -4.80 12.23 21.43
C LYS A 237 -5.60 10.92 21.54
N LYS A 238 -5.60 10.11 20.48
CA LYS A 238 -6.27 8.80 20.49
C LYS A 238 -5.66 7.81 21.46
N PHE A 239 -4.34 7.77 21.57
CA PHE A 239 -3.66 6.97 22.57
C PHE A 239 -4.10 7.35 23.99
N ASN A 240 -4.17 8.64 24.30
CA ASN A 240 -4.62 9.14 25.60
C ASN A 240 -6.11 8.87 25.87
N GLU A 241 -6.93 8.68 24.82
CA GLU A 241 -8.32 8.20 24.90
C GLU A 241 -8.41 6.67 25.10
N GLY A 242 -7.28 5.97 25.23
CA GLY A 242 -7.22 4.52 25.44
C GLY A 242 -7.22 3.69 24.15
N ILE A 243 -7.11 4.33 22.98
CA ILE A 243 -7.03 3.61 21.69
C ILE A 243 -5.66 2.96 21.55
N LYS A 244 -5.64 1.68 21.14
CA LYS A 244 -4.39 0.94 20.91
C LYS A 244 -3.61 1.56 19.76
N VAL A 245 -2.35 1.92 19.99
CA VAL A 245 -1.44 2.44 18.95
C VAL A 245 -0.24 1.50 18.81
N LYS A 246 -0.06 0.94 17.61
CA LYS A 246 1.13 0.18 17.21
C LYS A 246 1.80 0.85 16.01
N GLY A 247 3.13 0.92 15.96
CA GLY A 247 3.83 1.56 14.84
C GLY A 247 5.23 1.01 14.56
N ILE A 248 5.56 0.90 13.28
CA ILE A 248 6.92 0.58 12.82
C ILE A 248 7.43 1.76 11.99
N MET A 249 8.62 2.24 12.31
CA MET A 249 9.24 3.38 11.64
C MET A 249 10.62 3.01 11.12
N GLU A 250 10.97 3.48 9.93
CA GLU A 250 12.31 3.31 9.37
C GLU A 250 13.32 4.19 10.14
N ARG A 251 14.44 3.59 10.53
CA ARG A 251 15.55 4.26 11.21
C ARG A 251 16.33 5.17 10.27
N GLU A 252 16.53 4.78 9.02
CA GLU A 252 17.23 5.60 8.01
C GLU A 252 16.45 6.89 7.67
N GLY A 253 15.15 6.93 7.96
CA GLY A 253 14.32 8.13 7.89
C GLY A 253 14.46 9.09 9.09
N LEU A 254 15.39 8.82 10.01
CA LEU A 254 15.58 9.60 11.23
C LEU A 254 16.01 11.05 10.91
N SER A 255 15.35 11.98 11.59
CA SER A 255 15.70 13.40 11.59
C SER A 255 15.45 13.99 12.98
N PRO A 256 15.98 15.19 13.30
CA PRO A 256 15.65 15.89 14.55
C PRO A 256 14.14 16.12 14.74
N TYR A 257 13.37 16.13 13.66
CA TYR A 257 11.92 16.31 13.68
C TYR A 257 11.14 14.99 13.70
N CYS A 258 11.80 13.83 13.76
CA CYS A 258 11.15 12.53 13.81
C CYS A 258 10.16 12.43 14.99
N ARG A 259 9.02 11.77 14.75
CA ARG A 259 7.95 11.58 15.75
C ARG A 259 8.08 10.28 16.56
N TYR A 260 9.08 9.45 16.27
CA TYR A 260 9.34 8.22 17.02
C TYR A 260 9.45 8.49 18.53
N TRP A 261 10.27 9.47 18.93
CA TRP A 261 10.51 9.80 20.34
C TRP A 261 9.24 10.26 21.06
N LEU A 262 8.39 11.04 20.39
CA LEU A 262 7.08 11.43 20.92
C LEU A 262 6.23 10.20 21.28
N PHE A 263 6.23 9.17 20.44
CA PHE A 263 5.49 7.95 20.72
C PHE A 263 6.13 7.10 21.84
N LYS A 264 7.47 7.11 21.95
CA LYS A 264 8.18 6.44 23.06
C LYS A 264 7.92 7.12 24.40
N ASP A 265 7.88 8.45 24.43
CA ASP A 265 7.65 9.22 25.66
C ASP A 265 6.27 8.93 26.26
N ILE A 266 5.25 8.78 25.42
CA ILE A 266 3.90 8.37 25.86
C ILE A 266 3.76 6.85 26.07
N LYS A 267 4.83 6.08 25.84
CA LYS A 267 4.86 4.61 25.95
C LYS A 267 3.87 3.90 25.01
N ALA A 268 3.63 4.46 23.82
CA ALA A 268 2.93 3.74 22.77
C ALA A 268 3.82 2.62 22.21
N ASP A 269 3.20 1.56 21.68
CA ASP A 269 3.89 0.43 21.08
C ASP A 269 4.47 0.84 19.72
N VAL A 270 5.55 1.61 19.71
CA VAL A 270 6.26 2.03 18.50
C VAL A 270 7.70 1.54 18.54
N LYS A 271 8.14 0.92 17.43
CA LYS A 271 9.45 0.31 17.26
C LYS A 271 10.13 0.84 16.01
N TRP A 272 11.46 0.81 16.04
CA TRP A 272 12.24 0.92 14.81
C TRP A 272 12.06 -0.35 14.01
N ASP A 273 12.06 -0.20 12.69
CA ASP A 273 12.29 -1.30 11.78
C ASP A 273 13.67 -1.94 12.06
N ASN A 274 13.75 -3.24 11.81
CA ASN A 274 14.97 -4.03 12.00
C ASN A 274 15.35 -4.79 10.70
N ASN A 275 14.77 -4.45 9.56
CA ASN A 275 15.21 -5.00 8.28
C ASN A 275 16.64 -4.50 7.97
N PHE A 276 17.42 -5.33 7.27
CA PHE A 276 18.75 -4.96 6.80
C PHE A 276 18.69 -3.91 5.67
N TYR A 277 17.61 -3.92 4.90
CA TYR A 277 17.29 -2.91 3.89
C TYR A 277 16.27 -1.91 4.45
N LEU A 278 15.48 -1.25 3.59
CA LEU A 278 14.58 -0.18 4.03
C LEU A 278 13.12 -0.64 4.18
N LEU A 279 12.48 -0.27 5.28
CA LEU A 279 11.03 -0.21 5.42
C LEU A 279 10.49 1.02 4.67
N HIS A 280 10.15 0.83 3.41
CA HIS A 280 9.63 1.91 2.57
C HIS A 280 8.09 1.95 2.51
N HIS A 281 7.40 1.19 3.36
CA HIS A 281 5.95 1.27 3.57
C HIS A 281 5.47 2.66 4.01
N LYS A 282 4.22 2.95 3.63
CA LYS A 282 3.51 4.21 3.89
C LYS A 282 2.04 3.87 4.05
N PHE A 283 1.67 3.34 5.21
CA PHE A 283 0.28 3.01 5.47
C PHE A 283 -0.15 3.21 6.92
N PHE A 284 -1.46 3.40 7.08
CA PHE A 284 -2.17 3.38 8.35
C PHE A 284 -3.33 2.39 8.25
N ILE A 285 -3.58 1.65 9.33
CA ILE A 285 -4.74 0.77 9.49
C ILE A 285 -5.50 1.26 10.72
N ILE A 286 -6.77 1.58 10.56
CA ILE A 286 -7.61 2.14 11.63
C ILE A 286 -8.80 1.21 11.87
N ASP A 287 -8.96 0.78 13.12
CA ASP A 287 -10.04 -0.07 13.63
C ASP A 287 -10.28 -1.35 12.81
N ASP A 288 -9.23 -1.88 12.17
CA ASP A 288 -9.26 -3.03 11.27
C ASP A 288 -10.27 -2.88 10.11
N LYS A 289 -10.61 -1.63 9.76
CA LYS A 289 -11.69 -1.29 8.81
C LYS A 289 -11.27 -0.30 7.74
N ILE A 290 -10.31 0.56 8.05
CA ILE A 290 -9.85 1.61 7.14
C ILE A 290 -8.36 1.43 6.89
N LEU A 291 -8.00 1.21 5.64
CA LEU A 291 -6.62 1.30 5.16
C LEU A 291 -6.40 2.69 4.56
N ILE A 292 -5.27 3.31 4.88
CA ILE A 292 -4.74 4.47 4.16
C ILE A 292 -3.37 4.09 3.63
N THR A 293 -3.13 4.24 2.33
CA THR A 293 -1.80 4.00 1.74
C THR A 293 -1.56 4.84 0.48
N GLY A 294 -0.34 4.85 -0.05
CA GLY A 294 0.03 5.61 -1.23
C GLY A 294 1.52 6.00 -1.21
N SER A 295 1.84 7.10 -1.85
CA SER A 295 3.22 7.62 -1.91
C SER A 295 3.61 8.50 -0.72
N TYR A 296 2.61 8.92 0.06
CA TYR A 296 2.70 9.97 1.08
C TYR A 296 3.45 9.53 2.34
N ASN A 297 4.62 10.13 2.58
CA ASN A 297 5.27 10.10 3.89
C ASN A 297 4.62 11.15 4.81
N PRO A 298 4.25 10.83 6.06
CA PRO A 298 3.70 11.80 7.03
C PRO A 298 4.68 12.90 7.42
N THR A 299 4.86 13.88 6.53
CA THR A 299 5.77 15.01 6.68
C THR A 299 5.08 16.29 6.24
N ARG A 300 5.62 17.44 6.69
CA ARG A 300 5.13 18.74 6.22
C ARG A 300 5.39 18.95 4.72
N GLY A 301 6.55 18.49 4.23
CA GLY A 301 6.93 18.60 2.82
C GLY A 301 5.99 17.82 1.90
N ALA A 302 5.55 16.62 2.32
CA ALA A 302 4.58 15.82 1.57
C ALA A 302 3.22 16.52 1.39
N GLU A 303 2.77 17.31 2.37
CA GLU A 303 1.52 18.06 2.24
C GLU A 303 1.67 19.38 1.49
N GLU A 304 2.72 20.15 1.79
CA GLU A 304 2.80 21.55 1.34
C GLU A 304 3.59 21.73 0.05
N LYS A 305 4.41 20.74 -0.34
CA LYS A 305 5.37 20.91 -1.44
C LYS A 305 5.34 19.77 -2.45
N ASN A 306 5.43 18.53 -2.01
CA ASN A 306 5.63 17.39 -2.90
C ASN A 306 4.31 16.94 -3.53
N GLU A 307 4.40 16.48 -4.78
CA GLU A 307 3.30 15.81 -5.47
C GLU A 307 3.14 14.39 -4.89
N GLU A 308 2.06 14.16 -4.17
CA GLU A 308 1.83 12.93 -3.40
C GLU A 308 0.39 12.46 -3.57
N ASN A 309 0.15 11.16 -3.34
CA ASN A 309 -1.20 10.61 -3.36
C ASN A 309 -1.44 9.68 -2.17
N ILE A 310 -2.69 9.61 -1.73
CA ILE A 310 -3.20 8.56 -0.86
C ILE A 310 -4.51 7.99 -1.41
N LEU A 311 -4.71 6.71 -1.12
CA LEU A 311 -5.99 6.03 -1.16
C LEU A 311 -6.46 5.78 0.27
N ILE A 312 -7.75 5.97 0.53
CA ILE A 312 -8.44 5.54 1.74
C ILE A 312 -9.47 4.49 1.35
N LEU A 313 -9.30 3.27 1.85
CA LEU A 313 -10.15 2.13 1.53
C LEU A 313 -10.88 1.66 2.79
N GLU A 314 -12.20 1.57 2.73
CA GLU A 314 -13.04 1.00 3.81
C GLU A 314 -13.34 -0.47 3.49
N SER A 315 -12.51 -1.39 4.00
CA SER A 315 -12.67 -2.84 3.85
C SER A 315 -11.87 -3.59 4.92
N PRO A 316 -12.54 -4.35 5.80
CA PRO A 316 -11.86 -5.23 6.75
C PRO A 316 -10.97 -6.28 6.10
N GLU A 317 -11.35 -6.79 4.94
CA GLU A 317 -10.62 -7.81 4.19
C GLU A 317 -9.26 -7.26 3.71
N ILE A 318 -9.26 -6.03 3.17
CA ILE A 318 -8.03 -5.32 2.78
C ILE A 318 -7.19 -4.99 4.00
N CYS A 319 -7.82 -4.56 5.10
CA CYS A 319 -7.10 -4.27 6.34
C CYS A 319 -6.38 -5.51 6.87
N SER A 320 -7.02 -6.70 6.82
CA SER A 320 -6.40 -7.96 7.24
C SER A 320 -5.11 -8.26 6.47
N ILE A 321 -5.09 -8.03 5.14
CA ILE A 321 -3.89 -8.26 4.32
C ILE A 321 -2.73 -7.36 4.78
N TYR A 322 -2.99 -6.08 5.04
CA TYR A 322 -1.97 -5.16 5.54
C TYR A 322 -1.61 -5.41 7.01
N GLN A 323 -2.51 -6.00 7.81
CA GLN A 323 -2.21 -6.43 9.17
C GLN A 323 -1.28 -7.63 9.19
N ASP A 324 -1.47 -8.60 8.29
CA ASP A 324 -0.57 -9.75 8.16
C ASP A 324 0.85 -9.28 7.81
N GLU A 325 0.98 -8.30 6.90
CA GLU A 325 2.28 -7.69 6.60
C GLU A 325 2.84 -6.90 7.79
N PHE A 326 2.00 -6.13 8.48
CA PHE A 326 2.43 -5.40 9.68
C PHE A 326 2.96 -6.37 10.76
N GLU A 327 2.26 -7.47 11.03
CA GLU A 327 2.68 -8.44 12.05
C GLU A 327 3.88 -9.29 11.58
N ARG A 328 4.11 -9.46 10.27
CA ARG A 328 5.37 -10.02 9.75
C ARG A 328 6.58 -9.15 10.10
N LEU A 329 6.40 -7.83 10.12
CA LEU A 329 7.44 -6.83 10.40
C LEU A 329 7.62 -6.54 11.91
N TRP A 330 6.64 -6.89 12.76
CA TRP A 330 6.50 -6.42 14.16
C TRP A 330 7.41 -7.11 15.19
#